data_AF-A0A292QP47-F1
#
_entry.id   AF-A0A292QP47-F1
#
_cell.length_a   1.000
_cell.length_b   1.000
_cell.length_c   1.000
_cell.angle_alpha   90.00
_cell.angle_beta   90.00
_cell.angle_gamma   90.00
#
_symmetry.space_group_name_H-M   'P 1'
#
loop_
_entity.id
_entity.type
_entity.pdbx_description
1 polymer ?
#
loop_
_entity_poly.entity_id
_entity_poly.type
_entity_poly.pdbx_seq_one_letter_code
_entity_poly.pdbx_strand_id
1 'polypeptide(L)'
;MYEFHPYFTNDGSVGLYSTDFNDIYHSATGALTEAYEKFIYPVDFNNLLQKDKIKVLDICYGIGYNSKSFLNFIFENYCRKNFTKKYSLSKHYIYKIHTNNILQTLLGNFIYKNNICNEQIYTDNIFDKIFITAIDNDKILSYISPFIKTGVKNFKNVNIDFEYNAIDKFINNKDKISHPKINELINYLIFEKIRENSNDFTQNKELNQLINNPTFSQYFDSNIKGIYKSYRYKPYKNNPRRDYLAILHNIYYRYLSKRYKKRLKRYQLQDINFRLKNDDARKVLLEDYNLYNLIFLDAFTPSKCPCLWSYEFFKLLKEHLEEDGLILTYSTSASIRAAMVEAGFEIGNIYNERLNKFTGTVAAKNKNQIKYPLSEYDLGLLKTKAGIFYRDENLNSLNEAINETRKIEVENSNRISSSHYKKYFNQSH
;
A
#
# COMPACT_ATOMS: atom_id res chain seq x y z
N MET A 1 -0.71 24.25 10.84
CA MET A 1 -1.82 23.42 10.36
C MET A 1 -1.22 22.56 9.28
N TYR A 2 -1.27 21.24 9.39
CA TYR A 2 -0.75 20.33 8.38
C TYR A 2 -1.10 20.76 6.96
N GLU A 3 -0.09 20.93 6.10
CA GLU A 3 -0.27 21.30 4.70
C GLU A 3 -0.80 20.10 3.92
N PHE A 4 -1.97 20.26 3.31
CA PHE A 4 -2.65 19.18 2.60
C PHE A 4 -3.21 19.70 1.30
N HIS A 5 -2.60 19.27 0.19
CA HIS A 5 -2.94 19.75 -1.15
C HIS A 5 -3.45 18.59 -2.03
N PRO A 6 -4.70 18.12 -1.79
CA PRO A 6 -5.29 17.00 -2.51
C PRO A 6 -5.90 17.42 -3.85
N TYR A 7 -5.87 16.48 -4.80
CA TYR A 7 -6.58 16.57 -6.07
C TYR A 7 -7.06 15.18 -6.49
N PHE A 8 -8.02 15.11 -7.40
CA PHE A 8 -8.40 13.85 -8.05
C PHE A 8 -7.57 13.65 -9.32
N THR A 9 -7.01 12.45 -9.45
CA THR A 9 -6.32 11.97 -10.66
C THR A 9 -7.33 11.48 -11.70
N ASN A 10 -6.88 11.22 -12.94
CA ASN A 10 -7.79 10.85 -14.04
C ASN A 10 -8.50 9.50 -13.84
N ASP A 11 -7.94 8.61 -13.00
CA ASP A 11 -8.60 7.37 -12.58
C ASP A 11 -9.53 7.53 -11.35
N GLY A 12 -9.77 8.77 -10.90
CA GLY A 12 -10.67 9.06 -9.79
C GLY A 12 -10.13 8.70 -8.40
N SER A 13 -8.85 8.35 -8.30
CA SER A 13 -8.16 8.27 -7.01
C SER A 13 -7.72 9.67 -6.55
N VAL A 14 -7.38 9.80 -5.28
CA VAL A 14 -6.88 11.06 -4.71
C VAL A 14 -5.35 11.09 -4.85
N GLY A 15 -4.83 12.07 -5.57
CA GLY A 15 -3.42 12.45 -5.57
C GLY A 15 -3.14 13.53 -4.53
N LEU A 16 -1.87 13.71 -4.20
CA LEU A 16 -1.38 14.73 -3.28
C LEU A 16 -0.17 15.42 -3.90
N TYR A 17 0.04 16.67 -3.52
CA TYR A 17 1.23 17.45 -3.84
C TYR A 17 1.97 17.78 -2.55
N SER A 18 3.30 17.67 -2.59
CA SER A 18 4.18 18.13 -1.54
C SER A 18 4.76 19.49 -1.93
N THR A 19 4.49 20.49 -1.11
CA THR A 19 5.11 21.82 -1.16
C THR A 19 6.61 21.73 -0.87
N ASP A 20 7.00 20.96 0.14
CA ASP A 20 8.39 20.74 0.53
C ASP A 20 9.24 20.17 -0.62
N PHE A 21 8.72 19.19 -1.35
CA PHE A 21 9.42 18.60 -2.48
C PHE A 21 9.13 19.30 -3.81
N ASN A 22 8.14 20.20 -3.88
CA ASN A 22 7.61 20.78 -5.12
C ASN A 22 7.35 19.67 -6.17
N ASP A 23 6.62 18.64 -5.74
CA ASP A 23 6.37 17.43 -6.55
C ASP A 23 5.05 16.75 -6.16
N ILE A 24 4.51 15.95 -7.07
CA ILE A 24 3.34 15.11 -6.80
C ILE A 24 3.77 13.78 -6.17
N TYR A 25 2.97 13.30 -5.23
CA TYR A 25 3.20 11.99 -4.63
C TYR A 25 2.94 10.83 -5.59
N HIS A 26 2.04 11.01 -6.55
CA HIS A 26 1.60 9.95 -7.46
C HIS A 26 1.40 10.50 -8.86
N SER A 27 1.46 9.65 -9.89
CA SER A 27 1.13 10.08 -11.24
C SER A 27 -0.27 10.67 -11.32
N ALA A 28 -0.36 11.88 -11.88
CA ALA A 28 -1.64 12.54 -12.14
C ALA A 28 -2.52 11.77 -13.13
N THR A 29 -1.96 10.83 -13.91
CA THR A 29 -2.77 9.89 -14.72
C THR A 29 -3.63 8.97 -13.86
N GLY A 30 -3.20 8.63 -12.65
CA GLY A 30 -3.95 7.74 -11.76
C GLY A 30 -3.08 7.08 -10.70
N ALA A 31 -3.21 7.51 -9.45
CA ALA A 31 -2.43 6.97 -8.34
C ALA A 31 -2.74 5.49 -8.08
N LEU A 32 -4.02 5.13 -8.13
CA LEU A 32 -4.43 3.74 -7.94
C LEU A 32 -4.05 2.87 -9.15
N THR A 33 -4.19 3.39 -10.37
CA THR A 33 -3.78 2.70 -11.59
C THR A 33 -2.29 2.38 -11.56
N GLU A 34 -1.46 3.35 -11.18
CA GLU A 34 -0.03 3.15 -11.00
C GLU A 34 0.27 2.06 -9.97
N ALA A 35 -0.39 2.08 -8.81
CA ALA A 35 -0.22 1.06 -7.78
C ALA A 35 -0.42 -0.37 -8.34
N TYR A 36 -1.48 -0.57 -9.13
CA TYR A 36 -1.74 -1.86 -9.78
C TYR A 36 -0.69 -2.20 -10.84
N GLU A 37 -0.39 -1.27 -11.75
CA GLU A 37 0.50 -1.49 -12.89
C GLU A 37 1.95 -1.76 -12.47
N LYS A 38 2.40 -1.20 -11.34
CA LYS A 38 3.79 -1.32 -10.86
C LYS A 38 4.00 -2.36 -9.78
N PHE A 39 3.06 -2.50 -8.85
CA PHE A 39 3.30 -3.27 -7.63
C PHE A 39 2.43 -4.53 -7.55
N ILE A 40 1.32 -4.60 -8.29
CA ILE A 40 0.39 -5.73 -8.22
C ILE A 40 0.53 -6.64 -9.44
N TYR A 41 0.29 -6.14 -10.65
CA TYR A 41 0.30 -6.97 -11.86
C TYR A 41 1.64 -7.67 -12.17
N PRO A 42 2.81 -7.14 -11.77
CA PRO A 42 4.07 -7.85 -11.95
C PRO A 42 4.24 -9.08 -11.04
N VAL A 43 3.43 -9.23 -10.00
CA VAL A 43 3.56 -10.29 -9.00
C VAL A 43 2.89 -11.58 -9.47
N ASP A 44 3.60 -12.71 -9.38
CA ASP A 44 3.01 -14.03 -9.51
C ASP A 44 2.26 -14.43 -8.23
N PHE A 45 1.01 -14.01 -8.13
CA PHE A 45 0.15 -14.34 -6.99
C PHE A 45 -0.13 -15.85 -6.85
N ASN A 46 -0.04 -16.64 -7.92
CA ASN A 46 -0.28 -18.08 -7.82
C ASN A 46 0.84 -18.78 -7.04
N ASN A 47 2.09 -18.35 -7.24
CA ASN A 47 3.22 -18.79 -6.44
C ASN A 47 3.17 -18.19 -5.04
N LEU A 48 2.98 -16.86 -4.94
CA LEU A 48 2.96 -16.15 -3.65
C LEU A 48 1.93 -16.76 -2.67
N LEU A 49 0.75 -17.12 -3.16
CA LEU A 49 -0.32 -17.70 -2.34
C LEU A 49 -0.09 -19.16 -1.93
N GLN A 50 0.93 -19.84 -2.44
CA GLN A 50 1.33 -21.17 -1.94
C GLN A 50 2.16 -21.08 -0.66
N LYS A 51 2.70 -19.91 -0.32
CA LYS A 51 3.50 -19.72 0.90
C LYS A 51 2.64 -19.78 2.16
N ASP A 52 3.25 -20.27 3.23
CA ASP A 52 2.66 -20.35 4.58
C ASP A 52 2.43 -18.98 5.19
N LYS A 53 3.37 -18.04 4.94
CA LYS A 53 3.30 -16.64 5.36
C LYS A 53 3.69 -15.75 4.20
N ILE A 54 2.95 -14.65 4.03
CA ILE A 54 3.17 -13.64 3.01
C ILE A 54 3.50 -12.35 3.73
N LYS A 55 4.75 -11.92 3.65
CA LYS A 55 5.26 -10.69 4.26
C LYS A 55 5.51 -9.65 3.17
N VAL A 56 4.90 -8.48 3.33
CA VAL A 56 5.03 -7.34 2.42
C VAL A 56 5.58 -6.15 3.20
N LEU A 57 6.58 -5.49 2.64
CA LEU A 57 7.13 -4.23 3.12
C LEU A 57 6.71 -3.10 2.16
N ASP A 58 6.04 -2.07 2.67
CA ASP A 58 5.59 -0.92 1.90
C ASP A 58 6.33 0.34 2.39
N ILE A 59 7.35 0.78 1.64
CA ILE A 59 8.24 1.90 1.99
C ILE A 59 7.74 3.16 1.30
N CYS A 60 7.64 4.25 2.05
CA CYS A 60 6.93 5.48 1.65
C CYS A 60 5.44 5.19 1.46
N TYR A 61 4.84 4.62 2.50
CA TYR A 61 3.45 4.19 2.50
C TYR A 61 2.49 5.30 2.08
N GLY A 62 2.75 6.55 2.48
CA GLY A 62 1.94 7.72 2.17
C GLY A 62 0.46 7.50 2.51
N ILE A 63 -0.41 7.60 1.51
CA ILE A 63 -1.85 7.32 1.66
C ILE A 63 -2.24 5.86 1.36
N GLY A 64 -1.25 4.97 1.22
CA GLY A 64 -1.37 3.53 1.30
C GLY A 64 -1.85 2.82 0.05
N TYR A 65 -1.66 3.38 -1.15
CA TYR A 65 -2.19 2.79 -2.37
C TYR A 65 -1.63 1.40 -2.67
N ASN A 66 -0.34 1.15 -2.43
CA ASN A 66 0.28 -0.13 -2.73
C ASN A 66 -0.26 -1.23 -1.81
N SER A 67 -0.22 -1.02 -0.49
CA SER A 67 -0.89 -1.88 0.49
C SER A 67 -2.39 -2.10 0.21
N LYS A 68 -3.15 -1.03 -0.09
CA LYS A 68 -4.59 -1.14 -0.42
C LYS A 68 -4.83 -1.99 -1.66
N SER A 69 -4.03 -1.77 -2.71
CA SER A 69 -4.16 -2.47 -3.98
C SER A 69 -3.83 -3.94 -3.82
N PHE A 70 -2.79 -4.27 -3.05
CA PHE A 70 -2.42 -5.64 -2.71
C PHE A 70 -3.55 -6.37 -1.97
N LEU A 71 -4.04 -5.78 -0.87
CA LEU A 71 -5.13 -6.36 -0.09
C LEU A 71 -6.42 -6.50 -0.92
N ASN A 72 -6.74 -5.49 -1.72
CA ASN A 72 -7.92 -5.51 -2.58
C ASN A 72 -7.83 -6.57 -3.67
N PHE A 73 -6.67 -6.72 -4.31
CA PHE A 73 -6.45 -7.74 -5.33
C PHE A 73 -6.67 -9.13 -4.77
N ILE A 74 -6.08 -9.42 -3.60
CA ILE A 74 -6.27 -10.71 -2.90
C ILE A 74 -7.75 -10.92 -2.57
N PHE A 75 -8.39 -9.91 -1.97
CA PHE A 75 -9.79 -9.99 -1.56
C PHE A 75 -10.74 -10.26 -2.73
N GLU A 76 -10.63 -9.52 -3.84
CA GLU A 76 -11.53 -9.65 -4.98
C GLU A 76 -11.24 -10.89 -5.83
N ASN A 77 -9.98 -11.29 -5.99
CA ASN A 77 -9.63 -12.41 -6.87
C ASN A 77 -9.65 -13.78 -6.19
N TYR A 78 -9.27 -13.87 -4.91
CA TYR A 78 -9.09 -15.16 -4.26
C TYR A 78 -10.16 -15.40 -3.21
N CYS A 79 -10.46 -14.42 -2.38
CA CYS A 79 -11.45 -14.60 -1.33
C CYS A 79 -12.87 -14.58 -1.91
N ARG A 80 -13.21 -13.52 -2.66
CA ARG A 80 -14.57 -13.35 -3.19
C ARG A 80 -14.99 -14.42 -4.19
N LYS A 81 -14.10 -14.87 -5.09
CA LYS A 81 -14.41 -15.91 -6.08
C LYS A 81 -14.69 -17.26 -5.42
N ASN A 82 -13.91 -17.62 -4.40
CA ASN A 82 -14.11 -18.85 -3.63
C ASN A 82 -15.44 -18.82 -2.86
N PHE A 83 -15.83 -17.66 -2.33
CA PHE A 83 -17.16 -17.49 -1.75
C PHE A 83 -18.28 -17.78 -2.76
N THR A 84 -18.24 -17.19 -3.94
CA THR A 84 -19.30 -17.40 -4.94
C THR A 84 -19.42 -18.85 -5.39
N LYS A 85 -18.30 -19.58 -5.50
CA LYS A 85 -18.28 -21.00 -5.90
C LYS A 85 -18.93 -21.91 -4.84
N LYS A 86 -18.65 -21.65 -3.56
CA LYS A 86 -19.23 -22.41 -2.42
C LYS A 86 -20.74 -22.21 -2.28
N TYR A 87 -21.26 -21.01 -2.59
CA TYR A 87 -22.70 -20.71 -2.54
C TYR A 87 -23.50 -21.21 -3.76
N SER A 88 -22.87 -21.41 -4.92
CA SER A 88 -23.56 -21.98 -6.09
C SER A 88 -23.79 -23.49 -5.98
N LEU A 89 -22.97 -24.21 -5.21
CA LEU A 89 -23.11 -25.66 -4.97
C LEU A 89 -24.06 -26.01 -3.81
N SER A 90 -24.52 -25.03 -3.03
CA SER A 90 -25.43 -25.26 -1.91
C SER A 90 -26.75 -24.50 -2.09
N LYS A 91 -27.47 -24.75 -3.19
CA LYS A 91 -28.88 -24.29 -3.30
C LYS A 91 -29.84 -25.11 -2.42
N HIS A 92 -29.37 -26.16 -1.74
CA HIS A 92 -30.22 -27.08 -0.96
C HIS A 92 -29.90 -27.26 0.53
N TYR A 93 -28.87 -26.60 1.09
CA TYR A 93 -28.64 -26.65 2.54
C TYR A 93 -28.25 -25.28 3.08
N ILE A 94 -29.26 -24.54 3.54
CA ILE A 94 -29.02 -23.52 4.57
C ILE A 94 -28.86 -24.30 5.88
N TYR A 95 -27.62 -24.66 6.23
CA TYR A 95 -27.35 -25.21 7.56
C TYR A 95 -27.77 -24.19 8.62
N LYS A 96 -28.63 -24.63 9.54
CA LYS A 96 -29.01 -23.87 10.74
C LYS A 96 -27.78 -23.73 11.62
N ILE A 97 -27.37 -22.50 11.91
CA ILE A 97 -26.44 -22.21 13.01
C ILE A 97 -27.27 -22.17 14.28
N HIS A 98 -26.99 -23.06 15.23
CA HIS A 98 -27.50 -22.96 16.59
C HIS A 98 -26.50 -22.17 17.45
N THR A 99 -26.96 -21.12 18.12
CA THR A 99 -26.17 -20.42 19.15
C THR A 99 -26.77 -20.71 20.52
N ASN A 100 -25.97 -21.26 21.43
CA ASN A 100 -26.28 -21.28 22.86
C ASN A 100 -25.42 -20.21 23.54
N ASN A 101 -26.03 -19.07 23.89
CA ASN A 101 -25.43 -18.06 24.75
C ASN A 101 -25.41 -18.60 26.19
N ILE A 102 -24.25 -18.60 26.85
CA ILE A 102 -24.21 -18.76 28.30
C ILE A 102 -23.36 -17.65 28.92
N LEU A 103 -24.08 -16.65 29.45
CA LEU A 103 -23.66 -15.85 30.59
C LEU A 103 -24.02 -16.68 31.83
N GLN A 104 -23.03 -17.06 32.63
CA GLN A 104 -23.27 -17.70 33.93
C GLN A 104 -23.14 -16.64 35.02
N THR A 105 -24.22 -15.90 35.27
CA THR A 105 -24.45 -15.21 36.54
C THR A 105 -25.82 -15.63 37.08
N LEU A 106 -25.79 -16.24 38.26
CA LEU A 106 -26.90 -16.88 38.95
C LEU A 106 -28.03 -15.89 39.28
N LEU A 107 -29.22 -16.13 38.73
CA LEU A 107 -30.49 -15.63 39.21
C LEU A 107 -31.50 -16.78 39.21
N GLY A 108 -31.59 -17.50 40.33
CA GLY A 108 -32.69 -18.44 40.62
C GLY A 108 -32.57 -19.85 40.03
N ASN A 109 -33.40 -20.75 40.58
CA ASN A 109 -33.36 -22.22 40.51
C ASN A 109 -33.61 -22.86 39.12
N PHE A 110 -32.76 -22.61 38.13
CA PHE A 110 -32.71 -23.44 36.92
C PHE A 110 -31.27 -23.76 36.51
N ILE A 111 -30.95 -25.05 36.46
CA ILE A 111 -29.67 -25.59 35.96
C ILE A 111 -29.72 -25.58 34.42
N TYR A 112 -28.87 -24.78 33.78
CA TYR A 112 -28.61 -24.89 32.33
C TYR A 112 -27.29 -25.63 32.10
N LYS A 113 -27.32 -26.68 31.25
CA LYS A 113 -26.13 -27.40 30.79
C LYS A 113 -25.43 -26.60 29.67
N ASN A 114 -24.15 -26.32 29.86
CA ASN A 114 -23.30 -25.68 28.84
C ASN A 114 -22.80 -26.72 27.84
N ASN A 115 -23.06 -26.51 26.54
CA ASN A 115 -22.32 -27.17 25.46
C ASN A 115 -21.23 -26.21 24.96
N ILE A 116 -19.98 -26.64 25.08
CA ILE A 116 -18.82 -25.98 24.47
C ILE A 116 -18.83 -26.32 22.98
N CYS A 117 -18.99 -25.30 22.12
CA CYS A 117 -18.77 -25.45 20.68
C CYS A 117 -17.37 -24.95 20.34
N ASN A 118 -16.47 -25.88 20.02
CA ASN A 118 -15.26 -25.60 19.24
C ASN A 118 -15.59 -25.82 17.76
N GLU A 119 -16.15 -24.81 17.09
CA GLU A 119 -16.21 -24.82 15.62
C GLU A 119 -15.00 -24.07 15.07
N GLN A 120 -14.04 -24.82 14.52
CA GLN A 120 -13.02 -24.28 13.65
C GLN A 120 -13.66 -24.09 12.27
N ILE A 121 -13.91 -22.83 11.89
CA ILE A 121 -14.25 -22.51 10.51
C ILE A 121 -12.98 -22.74 9.69
N TYR A 122 -12.91 -23.86 8.97
CA TYR A 122 -11.90 -24.07 7.93
C TYR A 122 -12.26 -23.21 6.73
N THR A 123 -11.87 -21.94 6.82
CA THR A 123 -11.54 -21.13 5.67
C THR A 123 -10.12 -21.52 5.27
N ASP A 124 -9.87 -21.71 3.98
CA ASP A 124 -8.51 -21.63 3.44
C ASP A 124 -8.05 -20.16 3.60
N ASN A 125 -7.81 -19.75 4.85
CA ASN A 125 -7.86 -18.37 5.30
C ASN A 125 -6.56 -17.68 4.87
N ILE A 126 -6.56 -17.14 3.65
CA ILE A 126 -5.43 -16.37 3.09
C ILE A 126 -5.06 -15.18 4.00
N PHE A 127 -5.96 -14.71 4.86
CA PHE A 127 -5.77 -13.49 5.64
C PHE A 127 -4.90 -13.65 6.88
N ASP A 128 -4.98 -14.78 7.61
CA ASP A 128 -4.13 -15.07 8.77
C ASP A 128 -2.63 -15.10 8.42
N LYS A 129 -2.31 -15.39 7.16
CA LYS A 129 -0.95 -15.49 6.66
C LYS A 129 -0.38 -14.20 6.09
N ILE A 130 -1.16 -13.13 5.98
CA ILE A 130 -0.68 -11.86 5.39
C ILE A 130 -0.19 -10.92 6.48
N PHE A 131 1.05 -10.48 6.31
CA PHE A 131 1.73 -9.52 7.17
C PHE A 131 2.19 -8.35 6.29
N ILE A 132 1.71 -7.15 6.58
CA ILE A 132 2.13 -5.92 5.91
C ILE A 132 2.79 -5.03 6.94
N THR A 133 4.03 -4.65 6.67
CA THR A 133 4.76 -3.60 7.39
C THR A 133 4.82 -2.38 6.48
N ALA A 134 4.11 -1.32 6.85
CA ALA A 134 4.11 -0.05 6.16
C ALA A 134 4.99 0.94 6.90
N ILE A 135 5.84 1.68 6.18
CA ILE A 135 6.74 2.68 6.74
C ILE A 135 6.53 4.01 6.04
N ASP A 136 6.36 5.07 6.83
CA ASP A 136 6.37 6.45 6.34
C ASP A 136 7.04 7.36 7.38
N ASN A 137 7.59 8.49 6.97
CA ASN A 137 8.12 9.48 7.92
C ASN A 137 7.07 10.55 8.29
N ASP A 138 5.99 10.67 7.52
CA ASP A 138 4.87 11.55 7.79
C ASP A 138 3.70 10.78 8.43
N LYS A 139 3.59 10.97 9.75
CA LYS A 139 2.57 10.34 10.56
C LYS A 139 1.15 10.77 10.22
N ILE A 140 0.93 12.03 9.84
CA ILE A 140 -0.42 12.51 9.54
C ILE A 140 -0.84 11.97 8.17
N LEU A 141 0.07 11.96 7.21
CA LEU A 141 -0.12 11.37 5.88
C LEU A 141 -0.50 9.89 5.96
N SER A 142 0.24 9.11 6.74
CA SER A 142 -0.04 7.68 6.91
C SER A 142 -1.37 7.43 7.64
N TYR A 143 -1.72 8.28 8.62
CA TYR A 143 -2.98 8.18 9.36
C TYR A 143 -4.21 8.56 8.54
N ILE A 144 -4.09 9.41 7.51
CA ILE A 144 -5.24 9.73 6.65
C ILE A 144 -5.57 8.61 5.66
N SER A 145 -4.65 7.67 5.41
CA SER A 145 -4.84 6.54 4.49
C SER A 145 -6.25 5.92 4.52
N PRO A 146 -6.78 5.41 5.64
CA PRO A 146 -8.11 4.78 5.65
C PRO A 146 -9.28 5.71 5.27
N PHE A 147 -9.09 7.03 5.37
CA PHE A 147 -10.11 8.02 5.05
C PHE A 147 -10.12 8.38 3.56
N ILE A 148 -9.05 8.14 2.82
CA ILE A 148 -8.95 8.55 1.42
C ILE A 148 -9.92 7.76 0.54
N LYS A 149 -10.72 8.49 -0.24
CA LYS A 149 -11.58 7.90 -1.28
C LYS A 149 -10.75 7.39 -2.44
N THR A 150 -11.27 6.34 -3.08
CA THR A 150 -10.65 5.75 -4.28
C THR A 150 -11.71 5.50 -5.35
N GLY A 151 -11.40 5.72 -6.62
CA GLY A 151 -12.28 5.38 -7.74
C GLY A 151 -13.56 6.22 -7.82
N VAL A 152 -13.47 7.51 -7.53
CA VAL A 152 -14.56 8.48 -7.68
C VAL A 152 -14.81 8.74 -9.17
N LYS A 153 -16.05 8.59 -9.65
CA LYS A 153 -16.38 8.75 -11.08
C LYS A 153 -16.69 10.19 -11.49
N ASN A 154 -17.45 10.89 -10.65
CA ASN A 154 -17.92 12.24 -10.91
C ASN A 154 -17.25 13.18 -9.90
N PHE A 155 -16.05 13.62 -10.22
CA PHE A 155 -15.30 14.56 -9.39
C PHE A 155 -15.03 15.87 -10.14
N LYS A 156 -14.72 16.91 -9.37
CA LYS A 156 -14.19 18.16 -9.89
C LYS A 156 -13.01 18.54 -9.01
N ASN A 157 -11.90 18.93 -9.63
CA ASN A 157 -10.86 19.65 -8.91
C ASN A 157 -11.29 21.12 -8.86
N VAL A 158 -11.51 21.66 -7.66
CA VAL A 158 -11.99 23.04 -7.45
C VAL A 158 -10.96 23.75 -6.57
N ASN A 159 -10.58 24.99 -6.96
CA ASN A 159 -9.59 25.83 -6.28
C ASN A 159 -8.26 25.12 -5.99
N ILE A 160 -7.46 24.97 -7.04
CA ILE A 160 -6.06 24.60 -6.91
C ILE A 160 -5.29 25.93 -6.86
N ASP A 161 -4.85 26.35 -5.67
CA ASP A 161 -4.18 27.65 -5.51
C ASP A 161 -2.79 27.66 -6.22
N PHE A 162 -2.73 28.50 -7.25
CA PHE A 162 -1.63 29.24 -7.93
C PHE A 162 -0.22 28.67 -8.17
N GLU A 163 0.22 27.53 -7.61
CA GLU A 163 1.56 26.94 -7.93
C GLU A 163 1.48 25.62 -8.72
N TYR A 164 0.29 25.26 -9.21
CA TYR A 164 -0.01 23.95 -9.81
C TYR A 164 0.02 23.88 -11.33
N ASN A 165 0.52 24.91 -12.03
CA ASN A 165 0.57 24.94 -13.51
C ASN A 165 1.31 23.73 -14.11
N ALA A 166 2.24 23.10 -13.37
CA ALA A 166 2.93 21.89 -13.78
C ALA A 166 2.00 20.65 -13.87
N ILE A 167 0.94 20.60 -13.06
CA ILE A 167 0.03 19.46 -12.93
C ILE A 167 -1.19 19.61 -13.83
N ASP A 168 -1.57 20.84 -14.20
CA ASP A 168 -2.66 21.13 -15.13
C ASP A 168 -2.52 20.40 -16.48
N LYS A 169 -1.28 20.23 -16.96
CA LYS A 169 -1.00 19.44 -18.16
C LYS A 169 -1.43 17.98 -18.03
N PHE A 170 -1.38 17.42 -16.82
CA PHE A 170 -1.72 16.03 -16.57
C PHE A 170 -3.21 15.83 -16.24
N ILE A 171 -3.83 16.77 -15.52
CA ILE A 171 -5.27 16.74 -15.18
C ILE A 171 -6.15 16.88 -16.44
N ASN A 172 -5.69 17.64 -17.44
CA ASN A 172 -6.45 17.86 -18.67
C ASN A 172 -6.38 16.70 -19.69
N ASN A 173 -5.67 15.61 -19.38
CA ASN A 173 -5.60 14.47 -20.27
C ASN A 173 -6.91 13.65 -20.22
N LYS A 174 -7.64 13.58 -21.35
CA LYS A 174 -9.01 13.06 -21.45
C LYS A 174 -9.10 11.53 -21.55
N ASP A 175 -7.98 10.82 -21.49
CA ASP A 175 -7.97 9.36 -21.56
C ASP A 175 -8.70 8.77 -20.34
N LYS A 176 -9.91 8.26 -20.57
CA LYS A 176 -10.70 7.55 -19.55
C LYS A 176 -10.01 6.22 -19.25
N ILE A 177 -9.25 6.18 -18.17
CA ILE A 177 -8.68 4.95 -17.64
C ILE A 177 -9.77 4.21 -16.85
N SER A 178 -9.82 2.88 -17.01
CA SER A 178 -10.71 2.04 -16.20
C SER A 178 -10.41 2.24 -14.72
N HIS A 179 -11.41 2.61 -13.94
CA HIS A 179 -11.25 2.88 -12.51
C HIS A 179 -11.04 1.57 -11.74
N PRO A 180 -9.83 1.31 -11.20
CA PRO A 180 -9.71 0.28 -10.20
C PRO A 180 -10.54 0.74 -9.00
N LYS A 181 -11.31 -0.17 -8.39
CA LYS A 181 -12.11 0.16 -7.20
C LYS A 181 -11.60 -0.64 -6.02
N ILE A 182 -11.14 0.08 -4.99
CA ILE A 182 -10.87 -0.52 -3.69
C ILE A 182 -12.21 -0.81 -3.01
N ASN A 183 -12.34 -2.03 -2.50
CA ASN A 183 -13.49 -2.42 -1.71
C ASN A 183 -13.48 -1.63 -0.40
N GLU A 184 -14.64 -1.08 -0.01
CA GLU A 184 -14.81 -0.29 1.22
C GLU A 184 -14.32 -1.02 2.49
N LEU A 185 -14.32 -2.36 2.47
CA LEU A 185 -13.80 -3.18 3.57
C LEU A 185 -12.29 -3.04 3.77
N ILE A 186 -11.51 -2.72 2.74
CA ILE A 186 -10.05 -2.56 2.84
C ILE A 186 -9.71 -1.31 3.66
N ASN A 187 -10.39 -0.18 3.38
CA ASN A 187 -10.22 1.04 4.17
C ASN A 187 -10.65 0.83 5.63
N TYR A 188 -11.72 0.07 5.88
CA TYR A 188 -12.12 -0.29 7.23
C TYR A 188 -11.08 -1.17 7.94
N LEU A 189 -10.50 -2.14 7.24
CA LEU A 189 -9.45 -2.99 7.80
C LEU A 189 -8.23 -2.17 8.20
N ILE A 190 -7.73 -1.34 7.30
CA ILE A 190 -6.56 -0.46 7.57
C ILE A 190 -6.88 0.47 8.74
N PHE A 191 -8.10 1.03 8.79
CA PHE A 191 -8.55 1.87 9.91
C PHE A 191 -8.46 1.13 11.25
N GLU A 192 -9.03 -0.08 11.34
CA GLU A 192 -9.00 -0.87 12.58
C GLU A 192 -7.56 -1.23 12.97
N LYS A 193 -6.72 -1.63 12.02
CA LYS A 193 -5.34 -2.04 12.29
C LYS A 193 -4.45 -0.89 12.71
N ILE A 194 -4.57 0.27 12.09
CA ILE A 194 -3.88 1.49 12.56
C ILE A 194 -4.35 1.84 13.96
N ARG A 195 -5.67 1.81 14.23
CA ARG A 195 -6.24 2.10 15.56
C ARG A 195 -5.77 1.12 16.64
N GLU A 196 -5.67 -0.17 16.32
CA GLU A 196 -5.22 -1.22 17.24
C GLU A 196 -3.74 -1.08 17.58
N ASN A 197 -2.90 -0.72 16.61
CA ASN A 197 -1.45 -0.65 16.78
C ASN A 197 -0.93 0.75 17.13
N SER A 198 -1.78 1.78 17.14
CA SER A 198 -1.39 3.17 17.36
C SER A 198 -2.23 3.84 18.45
N ASN A 199 -1.61 4.07 19.61
CA ASN A 199 -2.30 4.60 20.79
C ASN A 199 -2.87 6.02 20.61
N ASP A 200 -2.22 6.84 19.78
CA ASP A 200 -2.59 8.25 19.60
C ASP A 200 -3.51 8.50 18.41
N PHE A 201 -3.77 7.51 17.55
CA PHE A 201 -4.52 7.68 16.30
C PHE A 201 -5.89 8.36 16.50
N THR A 202 -6.67 7.92 17.48
CA THR A 202 -8.00 8.48 17.76
C THR A 202 -7.96 9.80 18.53
N GLN A 203 -6.83 10.13 19.15
CA GLN A 203 -6.63 11.31 20.00
C GLN A 203 -5.94 12.46 19.25
N ASN A 204 -5.21 12.14 18.18
CA ASN A 204 -4.45 13.08 17.37
C ASN A 204 -5.33 14.26 16.93
N LYS A 205 -4.95 15.47 17.34
CA LYS A 205 -5.74 16.70 17.13
C LYS A 205 -5.64 17.17 15.68
N GLU A 206 -4.45 17.08 15.10
CA GLU A 206 -4.15 17.54 13.75
C GLU A 206 -4.86 16.68 12.70
N LEU A 207 -4.79 15.35 12.83
CA LEU A 207 -5.58 14.41 12.03
C LEU A 207 -7.08 14.74 12.09
N ASN A 208 -7.61 15.00 13.28
CA ASN A 208 -9.02 15.33 13.47
C ASN A 208 -9.39 16.67 12.83
N GLN A 209 -8.53 17.68 12.90
CA GLN A 209 -8.74 18.96 12.21
C GLN A 209 -8.74 18.77 10.69
N LEU A 210 -7.77 18.03 10.17
CA LEU A 210 -7.60 17.78 8.74
C LEU A 210 -8.81 17.05 8.14
N ILE A 211 -9.22 15.92 8.73
CA ILE A 211 -10.31 15.10 8.22
C ILE A 211 -11.67 15.83 8.31
N ASN A 212 -11.84 16.72 9.28
CA ASN A 212 -13.07 17.50 9.44
C ASN A 212 -13.05 18.85 8.73
N ASN A 213 -11.94 19.22 8.07
CA ASN A 213 -11.88 20.45 7.28
C ASN A 213 -12.91 20.40 6.13
N PRO A 214 -13.86 21.36 6.05
CA PRO A 214 -14.86 21.40 4.98
C PRO A 214 -14.27 21.44 3.57
N THR A 215 -13.14 22.14 3.39
CA THR A 215 -12.44 22.30 2.11
C THR A 215 -12.04 20.95 1.52
N PHE A 216 -11.61 20.01 2.37
CA PHE A 216 -11.10 18.70 1.93
C PHE A 216 -12.15 17.58 2.02
N SER A 217 -13.38 17.90 2.43
CA SER A 217 -14.43 16.92 2.70
C SER A 217 -14.73 15.98 1.52
N GLN A 218 -14.55 16.46 0.28
CA GLN A 218 -14.78 15.67 -0.92
C GLN A 218 -13.79 14.49 -1.08
N TYR A 219 -12.57 14.62 -0.59
CA TYR A 219 -11.51 13.61 -0.72
C TYR A 219 -11.59 12.50 0.33
N PHE A 220 -12.37 12.71 1.39
CA PHE A 220 -12.51 11.76 2.49
C PHE A 220 -13.82 10.96 2.46
N ASP A 221 -13.74 9.68 2.80
CA ASP A 221 -14.86 8.75 2.91
C ASP A 221 -15.73 9.06 4.14
N SER A 222 -17.00 9.34 3.91
CA SER A 222 -17.94 9.73 4.97
C SER A 222 -18.26 8.61 5.95
N ASN A 223 -18.21 7.33 5.51
CA ASN A 223 -18.47 6.19 6.37
C ASN A 223 -17.31 5.99 7.35
N ILE A 224 -16.07 6.00 6.86
CA ILE A 224 -14.88 5.88 7.72
C ILE A 224 -14.80 7.07 8.69
N LYS A 225 -15.11 8.30 8.23
CA LYS A 225 -15.25 9.48 9.10
C LYS A 225 -16.27 9.27 10.22
N GLY A 226 -17.43 8.70 9.89
CA GLY A 226 -18.46 8.37 10.88
C GLY A 226 -17.97 7.37 11.93
N ILE A 227 -17.25 6.33 11.50
CA ILE A 227 -16.64 5.34 12.39
C ILE A 227 -15.62 6.00 13.30
N TYR A 228 -14.69 6.79 12.76
CA TYR A 228 -13.68 7.54 13.51
C TYR A 228 -14.30 8.46 14.58
N LYS A 229 -15.30 9.26 14.20
CA LYS A 229 -16.04 10.10 15.16
C LYS A 229 -16.66 9.27 16.27
N SER A 230 -17.17 8.08 15.94
CA SER A 230 -17.75 7.18 16.94
C SER A 230 -16.71 6.67 17.93
N TYR A 231 -15.46 6.39 17.53
CA TYR A 231 -14.40 5.99 18.46
C TYR A 231 -13.83 7.17 19.25
N ARG A 232 -13.75 8.36 18.64
CA ARG A 232 -13.20 9.56 19.28
C ARG A 232 -14.14 10.18 20.32
N TYR A 233 -15.43 10.28 20.01
CA TYR A 233 -16.39 11.06 20.80
C TYR A 233 -17.40 10.22 21.59
N LYS A 234 -17.40 8.89 21.45
CA LYS A 234 -18.24 8.05 22.32
C LYS A 234 -17.56 7.92 23.70
N PRO A 235 -18.26 8.24 24.80
CA PRO A 235 -17.74 8.16 26.17
C PRO A 235 -17.62 6.71 26.69
N TYR A 236 -17.66 5.70 25.82
CA TYR A 236 -17.82 4.29 26.19
C TYR A 236 -16.46 3.67 26.56
N LYS A 237 -15.88 4.12 27.66
CA LYS A 237 -14.97 3.27 28.43
C LYS A 237 -15.74 2.31 29.35
N ASN A 238 -17.00 2.60 29.72
CA ASN A 238 -17.79 1.78 30.66
C ASN A 238 -19.32 1.90 30.44
N ASN A 239 -19.92 1.27 29.42
CA ASN A 239 -21.39 1.16 29.40
C ASN A 239 -21.88 -0.18 28.83
N PRO A 240 -22.04 -1.22 29.68
CA PRO A 240 -22.34 -2.59 29.28
C PRO A 240 -23.73 -2.79 28.65
N ARG A 241 -24.64 -1.80 28.73
CA ARG A 241 -26.00 -1.90 28.17
C ARG A 241 -26.04 -2.01 26.64
N ARG A 242 -25.05 -1.47 25.93
CA ARG A 242 -24.97 -1.60 24.45
C ARG A 242 -24.38 -2.94 24.00
N ASP A 243 -23.47 -3.51 24.77
CA ASP A 243 -22.96 -4.86 24.53
C ASP A 243 -24.06 -5.90 24.76
N TYR A 244 -24.96 -5.67 25.72
CA TYR A 244 -26.16 -6.49 25.90
C TYR A 244 -27.09 -6.49 24.69
N LEU A 245 -27.22 -5.35 23.99
CA LEU A 245 -27.97 -5.26 22.73
C LEU A 245 -27.21 -5.88 21.55
N ALA A 246 -25.87 -5.93 21.58
CA ALA A 246 -25.05 -6.66 20.61
C ALA A 246 -25.14 -8.19 20.82
N ILE A 247 -25.33 -8.65 22.06
CA ILE A 247 -25.58 -10.05 22.41
C ILE A 247 -27.02 -10.46 22.03
N LEU A 248 -28.02 -9.62 22.29
CA LEU A 248 -29.40 -9.82 21.80
C LEU A 248 -29.50 -9.75 20.26
N HIS A 249 -28.56 -9.03 19.61
CA HIS A 249 -28.42 -8.98 18.16
C HIS A 249 -28.25 -10.36 17.53
N ASN A 250 -27.79 -11.36 18.29
CA ASN A 250 -27.62 -12.75 17.85
C ASN A 250 -28.94 -13.50 17.60
N ILE A 251 -30.05 -13.08 18.22
CA ILE A 251 -31.39 -13.67 17.98
C ILE A 251 -32.01 -13.13 16.67
N TYR A 252 -31.62 -11.92 16.25
CA TYR A 252 -32.10 -11.25 15.03
C TYR A 252 -31.44 -11.78 13.73
N TYR A 253 -30.61 -12.82 13.81
CA TYR A 253 -29.81 -13.32 12.68
C TYR A 253 -30.63 -13.98 11.56
N ARG A 254 -31.86 -14.42 11.86
CA ARG A 254 -32.76 -15.03 10.86
C ARG A 254 -33.29 -14.04 9.81
N TYR A 255 -33.23 -12.73 10.09
CA TYR A 255 -33.80 -11.66 9.26
C TYR A 255 -32.75 -10.67 8.72
N LEU A 256 -31.46 -10.99 8.85
CA LEU A 256 -30.40 -10.09 8.39
C LEU A 256 -30.45 -9.88 6.87
N SER A 257 -30.61 -8.62 6.48
CA SER A 257 -30.54 -8.18 5.09
C SER A 257 -29.22 -8.62 4.44
N LYS A 258 -29.21 -8.77 3.10
CA LYS A 258 -27.99 -9.07 2.31
C LYS A 258 -26.80 -8.16 2.70
N ARG A 259 -27.09 -6.93 3.15
CA ARG A 259 -26.11 -5.93 3.60
C ARG A 259 -25.33 -6.37 4.84
N TYR A 260 -25.95 -7.07 5.79
CA TYR A 260 -25.31 -7.52 7.02
C TYR A 260 -24.50 -8.81 6.83
N LYS A 261 -24.98 -9.74 5.99
CA LYS A 261 -24.20 -10.91 5.56
C LYS A 261 -22.93 -10.50 4.80
N LYS A 262 -23.00 -9.43 3.98
CA LYS A 262 -21.83 -8.80 3.38
C LYS A 262 -20.89 -8.20 4.43
N ARG A 263 -21.43 -7.69 5.54
CA ARG A 263 -20.68 -7.14 6.68
C ARG A 263 -19.97 -8.24 7.48
N LEU A 264 -20.52 -9.45 7.61
CA LEU A 264 -19.86 -10.58 8.28
C LEU A 264 -18.56 -11.04 7.58
N LYS A 265 -18.44 -10.85 6.26
CA LYS A 265 -17.17 -11.08 5.54
C LYS A 265 -16.00 -10.25 6.08
N ARG A 266 -16.27 -9.18 6.85
CA ARG A 266 -15.25 -8.37 7.53
C ARG A 266 -14.44 -9.15 8.56
N TYR A 267 -15.04 -10.16 9.19
CA TYR A 267 -14.37 -10.88 10.28
C TYR A 267 -13.21 -11.74 9.76
N GLN A 268 -13.29 -12.22 8.51
CA GLN A 268 -12.17 -12.93 7.88
C GLN A 268 -11.01 -12.02 7.49
N LEU A 269 -11.21 -10.70 7.43
CA LEU A 269 -10.13 -9.74 7.16
C LEU A 269 -9.39 -9.31 8.43
N GLN A 270 -9.96 -9.55 9.62
CA GLN A 270 -9.35 -9.14 10.89
C GLN A 270 -8.03 -9.87 11.18
N ASP A 271 -7.86 -11.01 10.54
CA ASP A 271 -6.73 -11.90 10.65
C ASP A 271 -5.47 -11.38 9.93
N ILE A 272 -5.59 -10.33 9.11
CA ILE A 272 -4.44 -9.65 8.52
C ILE A 272 -3.64 -8.92 9.60
N ASN A 273 -2.33 -9.11 9.56
CA ASN A 273 -1.40 -8.34 10.35
C ASN A 273 -0.95 -7.11 9.55
N PHE A 274 -1.36 -5.92 9.97
CA PHE A 274 -0.92 -4.67 9.36
C PHE A 274 -0.27 -3.78 10.42
N ARG A 275 1.01 -3.48 10.24
CA ARG A 275 1.80 -2.64 11.15
C ARG A 275 2.23 -1.39 10.41
N LEU A 276 1.93 -0.24 10.98
CA LEU A 276 2.38 1.06 10.48
C LEU A 276 3.49 1.58 11.39
N LYS A 277 4.66 1.86 10.83
CA LYS A 277 5.78 2.49 11.51
C LYS A 277 5.98 3.89 10.94
N ASN A 278 5.99 4.90 11.83
CA ASN A 278 6.15 6.29 11.44
C ASN A 278 7.55 6.78 11.83
N ASP A 279 8.53 6.56 10.97
CA ASP A 279 9.94 6.94 11.17
C ASP A 279 10.71 6.83 9.83
N ASP A 280 11.99 7.23 9.83
CA ASP A 280 12.92 7.02 8.72
C ASP A 280 13.07 5.51 8.41
N ALA A 281 12.79 5.12 7.17
CA ALA A 281 12.87 3.73 6.73
C ALA A 281 14.26 3.12 6.91
N ARG A 282 15.33 3.93 6.82
CA ARG A 282 16.70 3.46 7.09
C ARG A 282 16.84 2.94 8.52
N LYS A 283 16.36 3.72 9.50
CA LYS A 283 16.40 3.35 10.92
C LYS A 283 15.51 2.16 11.21
N VAL A 284 14.28 2.18 10.67
CA VAL A 284 13.31 1.10 10.88
C VAL A 284 13.86 -0.24 10.42
N LEU A 285 14.57 -0.27 9.29
CA LEU A 285 15.12 -1.50 8.72
C LEU A 285 16.41 -1.94 9.42
N LEU A 286 17.20 -1.03 9.99
CA LEU A 286 18.35 -1.41 10.84
C LEU A 286 17.92 -2.17 12.11
N GLU A 287 16.69 -1.96 12.57
CA GLU A 287 16.09 -2.65 13.73
C GLU A 287 15.10 -3.76 13.32
N ASP A 288 14.93 -4.01 12.02
CA ASP A 288 14.07 -5.07 11.51
C ASP A 288 14.88 -6.33 11.22
N TYR A 289 14.28 -7.48 11.50
CA TYR A 289 14.90 -8.79 11.28
C TYR A 289 14.01 -9.69 10.40
N ASN A 290 13.00 -9.10 9.77
CA ASN A 290 12.08 -9.82 8.91
C ASN A 290 12.61 -9.90 7.47
N LEU A 291 12.48 -11.09 6.89
CA LEU A 291 12.53 -11.27 5.46
C LEU A 291 11.15 -11.03 4.84
N TYR A 292 11.12 -10.43 3.67
CA TYR A 292 9.90 -10.05 2.95
C TYR A 292 9.82 -10.75 1.59
N ASN A 293 8.61 -11.18 1.23
CA ASN A 293 8.33 -11.73 -0.09
C ASN A 293 8.20 -10.61 -1.14
N LEU A 294 7.65 -9.47 -0.73
CA LEU A 294 7.49 -8.31 -1.59
C LEU A 294 7.96 -7.06 -0.84
N ILE A 295 8.75 -6.23 -1.51
CA ILE A 295 9.10 -4.88 -1.07
C ILE A 295 8.58 -3.91 -2.13
N PHE A 296 7.62 -3.07 -1.75
CA PHE A 296 7.16 -1.95 -2.55
C PHE A 296 7.98 -0.72 -2.18
N LEU A 297 8.82 -0.25 -3.11
CA LEU A 297 9.63 0.94 -2.94
C LEU A 297 9.07 2.08 -3.78
N ASP A 298 8.30 2.96 -3.12
CA ASP A 298 7.54 4.04 -3.74
C ASP A 298 7.89 5.41 -3.16
N ALA A 299 9.20 5.67 -3.04
CA ALA A 299 9.71 6.95 -2.55
C ALA A 299 9.60 8.06 -3.61
N PHE A 300 9.71 9.32 -3.18
CA PHE A 300 9.91 10.45 -4.10
C PHE A 300 11.12 10.23 -5.03
N THR A 301 11.20 11.01 -6.11
CA THR A 301 12.24 10.85 -7.13
C THR A 301 13.66 10.81 -6.53
N PRO A 302 14.62 10.12 -7.18
CA PRO A 302 15.97 9.97 -6.63
C PRO A 302 16.70 11.26 -6.25
N SER A 303 16.45 12.36 -6.95
CA SER A 303 17.01 13.67 -6.59
C SER A 303 16.39 14.28 -5.33
N LYS A 304 15.15 13.94 -5.00
CA LYS A 304 14.40 14.49 -3.87
C LYS A 304 14.59 13.68 -2.59
N CYS A 305 14.65 12.36 -2.70
CA CYS A 305 14.81 11.46 -1.56
C CYS A 305 15.97 10.46 -1.76
N PRO A 306 17.20 10.92 -2.10
CA PRO A 306 18.31 10.04 -2.50
C PRO A 306 18.70 9.01 -1.44
N CYS A 307 18.40 9.25 -0.15
CA CYS A 307 18.67 8.31 0.93
C CYS A 307 17.97 6.95 0.77
N LEU A 308 16.78 6.90 0.15
CA LEU A 308 16.04 5.65 -0.11
C LEU A 308 16.40 5.02 -1.48
N TRP A 309 17.43 5.56 -2.12
CA TRP A 309 17.88 5.20 -3.46
C TRP A 309 19.39 4.97 -3.54
N SER A 310 20.07 4.98 -2.39
CA SER A 310 21.51 4.76 -2.29
C SER A 310 21.84 3.28 -2.46
N TYR A 311 23.08 3.01 -2.88
CA TYR A 311 23.60 1.65 -2.94
C TYR A 311 23.52 0.94 -1.58
N GLU A 312 23.85 1.63 -0.50
CA GLU A 312 23.83 1.10 0.85
C GLU A 312 22.41 0.74 1.29
N PHE A 313 21.42 1.55 0.92
CA PHE A 313 20.03 1.22 1.19
C PHE A 313 19.59 -0.03 0.40
N PHE A 314 20.02 -0.18 -0.86
CA PHE A 314 19.75 -1.41 -1.61
C PHE A 314 20.44 -2.64 -1.03
N LYS A 315 21.64 -2.52 -0.46
CA LYS A 315 22.25 -3.62 0.30
C LYS A 315 21.39 -4.01 1.50
N LEU A 316 20.93 -3.04 2.28
CA LEU A 316 20.04 -3.29 3.42
C LEU A 316 18.74 -3.96 2.99
N LEU A 317 18.12 -3.51 1.88
CA LEU A 317 16.93 -4.15 1.33
C LEU A 317 17.18 -5.59 0.88
N LYS A 318 18.39 -5.90 0.37
CA LYS A 318 18.74 -7.26 -0.03
C LYS A 318 18.79 -8.22 1.15
N GLU A 319 19.25 -7.76 2.29
CA GLU A 319 19.27 -8.52 3.55
C GLU A 319 17.86 -8.80 4.07
N HIS A 320 16.89 -7.95 3.72
CA HIS A 320 15.48 -8.07 4.08
C HIS A 320 14.62 -8.78 3.02
N LEU A 321 15.21 -9.27 1.93
CA LEU A 321 14.46 -9.93 0.86
C LEU A 321 14.57 -11.45 0.98
N GLU A 322 13.44 -12.16 0.87
CA GLU A 322 13.44 -13.61 0.70
C GLU A 322 14.18 -14.02 -0.58
N GLU A 323 14.65 -15.27 -0.66
CA GLU A 323 15.39 -15.76 -1.84
C GLU A 323 14.60 -15.69 -3.15
N ASP A 324 13.28 -15.88 -3.06
CA ASP A 324 12.35 -15.70 -4.18
C ASP A 324 11.52 -14.42 -4.07
N GLY A 325 11.96 -13.47 -3.24
CA GLY A 325 11.30 -12.19 -3.06
C GLY A 325 11.57 -11.20 -4.20
N LEU A 326 10.68 -10.21 -4.31
CA LEU A 326 10.77 -9.14 -5.30
C LEU A 326 10.79 -7.75 -4.65
N ILE A 327 11.64 -6.87 -5.16
CA ILE A 327 11.53 -5.42 -4.98
C ILE A 327 10.90 -4.83 -6.23
N LEU A 328 9.86 -4.03 -6.06
CA LEU A 328 9.11 -3.40 -7.14
C LEU A 328 9.16 -1.89 -6.97
N THR A 329 9.41 -1.16 -8.06
CA THR A 329 9.43 0.30 -8.05
C THR A 329 9.08 0.92 -9.41
N TYR A 330 8.50 2.12 -9.41
CA TYR A 330 8.24 2.87 -10.64
C TYR A 330 9.52 3.38 -11.31
N SER A 331 10.62 3.52 -10.57
CA SER A 331 11.84 4.15 -11.08
C SER A 331 12.50 3.31 -12.18
N THR A 332 12.80 3.95 -13.31
CA THR A 332 13.59 3.38 -14.42
C THR A 332 14.95 4.05 -14.56
N SER A 333 15.33 4.88 -13.58
CA SER A 333 16.58 5.64 -13.60
C SER A 333 17.79 4.73 -13.69
N ALA A 334 18.74 5.09 -14.56
CA ALA A 334 19.99 4.36 -14.72
C ALA A 334 20.82 4.31 -13.43
N SER A 335 20.81 5.38 -12.62
CA SER A 335 21.50 5.41 -11.33
C SER A 335 20.93 4.36 -10.37
N ILE A 336 19.61 4.23 -10.32
CA ILE A 336 18.95 3.29 -9.41
C ILE A 336 19.18 1.85 -9.84
N ARG A 337 19.03 1.59 -11.14
CA ARG A 337 19.31 0.28 -11.72
C ARG A 337 20.77 -0.13 -11.53
N ALA A 338 21.71 0.80 -11.69
CA ALA A 338 23.12 0.55 -11.42
C ALA A 338 23.38 0.26 -9.93
N ALA A 339 22.74 0.98 -9.01
CA ALA A 339 22.85 0.72 -7.57
C ALA A 339 22.34 -0.68 -7.19
N MET A 340 21.20 -1.09 -7.75
CA MET A 340 20.63 -2.42 -7.55
C MET A 340 21.57 -3.52 -8.09
N VAL A 341 22.12 -3.34 -9.30
CA VAL A 341 23.08 -4.29 -9.88
C VAL A 341 24.34 -4.38 -9.02
N GLU A 342 24.88 -3.24 -8.57
CA GLU A 342 26.05 -3.21 -7.69
C GLU A 342 25.76 -3.89 -6.34
N ALA A 343 24.56 -3.73 -5.78
CA ALA A 343 24.12 -4.45 -4.59
C ALA A 343 23.93 -5.96 -4.85
N GLY A 344 24.08 -6.40 -6.09
CA GLY A 344 24.05 -7.78 -6.54
C GLY A 344 22.63 -8.31 -6.76
N PHE A 345 21.67 -7.44 -7.09
CA PHE A 345 20.37 -7.88 -7.57
C PHE A 345 20.43 -8.22 -9.06
N GLU A 346 19.64 -9.21 -9.43
CA GLU A 346 19.17 -9.40 -10.80
C GLU A 346 18.01 -8.45 -11.04
N ILE A 347 18.04 -7.70 -12.15
CA ILE A 347 17.03 -6.67 -12.43
C ILE A 347 16.39 -6.81 -13.80
N GLY A 348 15.15 -6.35 -13.90
CA GLY A 348 14.41 -6.30 -15.14
C GLY A 348 13.36 -5.20 -15.17
N ASN A 349 12.61 -5.20 -16.26
CA ASN A 349 11.58 -4.22 -16.53
C ASN A 349 10.20 -4.68 -16.01
N ILE A 350 9.41 -3.73 -15.54
CA ILE A 350 7.97 -3.90 -15.36
C ILE A 350 7.26 -3.50 -16.65
N TYR A 351 6.63 -4.47 -17.30
CA TYR A 351 5.85 -4.25 -18.52
C TYR A 351 4.43 -3.80 -18.19
N ASN A 352 4.02 -2.69 -18.79
CA ASN A 352 2.68 -2.14 -18.66
C ASN A 352 1.87 -2.52 -19.91
N GLU A 353 0.92 -3.43 -19.74
CA GLU A 353 0.10 -3.94 -20.84
C GLU A 353 -0.76 -2.85 -21.48
N ARG A 354 -1.35 -1.96 -20.67
CA ARG A 354 -2.23 -0.89 -21.15
C ARG A 354 -1.49 0.09 -22.06
N LEU A 355 -0.25 0.42 -21.70
CA LEU A 355 0.58 1.39 -22.43
C LEU A 355 1.52 0.73 -23.44
N ASN A 356 1.53 -0.60 -23.52
CA ASN A 356 2.44 -1.39 -24.36
C ASN A 356 3.91 -0.93 -24.23
N LYS A 357 4.37 -0.71 -23.00
CA LYS A 357 5.73 -0.20 -22.73
C LYS A 357 6.26 -0.62 -21.36
N PHE A 358 7.58 -0.60 -21.20
CA PHE A 358 8.20 -0.76 -19.88
C PHE A 358 8.09 0.52 -19.08
N THR A 359 7.74 0.40 -17.81
CA THR A 359 7.45 1.58 -17.00
C THR A 359 8.05 1.54 -15.59
N GLY A 360 8.63 0.44 -15.14
CA GLY A 360 9.24 0.34 -13.83
C GLY A 360 10.38 -0.67 -13.80
N THR A 361 10.90 -0.91 -12.61
CA THR A 361 11.98 -1.86 -12.38
C THR A 361 11.54 -2.90 -11.36
N VAL A 362 11.85 -4.17 -11.65
CA VAL A 362 11.77 -5.28 -10.70
C VAL A 362 13.19 -5.71 -10.38
N ALA A 363 13.49 -5.95 -9.10
CA ALA A 363 14.76 -6.49 -8.65
C ALA A 363 14.54 -7.74 -7.78
N ALA A 364 15.40 -8.74 -7.94
CA ALA A 364 15.32 -10.00 -7.23
C ALA A 364 16.73 -10.53 -6.95
N LYS A 365 16.87 -11.47 -6.01
CA LYS A 365 18.15 -12.16 -5.77
C LYS A 365 18.50 -13.14 -6.88
N ASN A 366 17.49 -13.69 -7.55
CA ASN A 366 17.62 -14.77 -8.51
C ASN A 366 17.09 -14.39 -9.89
N LYS A 367 17.85 -14.67 -10.94
CA LYS A 367 17.52 -14.31 -12.33
C LYS A 367 16.21 -14.93 -12.82
N ASN A 368 15.85 -16.11 -12.31
CA ASN A 368 14.61 -16.80 -12.66
C ASN A 368 13.34 -16.02 -12.28
N GLN A 369 13.44 -15.07 -11.36
CA GLN A 369 12.35 -14.18 -10.97
C GLN A 369 12.15 -13.01 -11.96
N ILE A 370 13.10 -12.79 -12.86
CA ILE A 370 13.08 -11.67 -13.80
C ILE A 370 12.44 -12.10 -15.12
N LYS A 371 11.15 -11.74 -15.29
CA LYS A 371 10.39 -12.04 -16.51
C LYS A 371 10.86 -11.27 -17.75
N TYR A 372 11.19 -10.00 -17.58
CA TYR A 372 11.62 -9.11 -18.67
C TYR A 372 12.99 -8.53 -18.36
N PRO A 373 14.10 -9.19 -18.77
CA PRO A 373 15.44 -8.67 -18.49
C PRO A 373 15.69 -7.32 -19.17
N LEU A 374 16.71 -6.62 -18.70
CA LEU A 374 17.18 -5.40 -19.35
C LEU A 374 17.77 -5.70 -20.74
N SER A 375 17.54 -4.79 -21.69
CA SER A 375 18.15 -4.87 -23.02
C SER A 375 19.64 -4.55 -22.96
N GLU A 376 20.40 -4.88 -24.02
CA GLU A 376 21.80 -4.46 -24.14
C GLU A 376 21.94 -2.93 -24.07
N TYR A 377 20.98 -2.21 -24.67
CA TYR A 377 20.91 -0.77 -24.57
C TYR A 377 20.80 -0.30 -23.12
N ASP A 378 19.88 -0.87 -22.34
CA ASP A 378 19.68 -0.53 -20.93
C ASP A 378 20.93 -0.83 -20.10
N LEU A 379 21.55 -2.00 -20.30
CA LEU A 379 22.76 -2.42 -19.60
C LEU A 379 23.95 -1.50 -19.90
N GLY A 380 24.11 -1.07 -21.15
CA GLY A 380 25.15 -0.10 -21.50
C GLY A 380 24.86 1.30 -20.94
N LEU A 381 23.57 1.70 -20.81
CA LEU A 381 23.20 2.96 -20.18
C LEU A 381 23.65 3.04 -18.71
N LEU A 382 23.63 1.91 -17.99
CA LEU A 382 24.11 1.83 -16.60
C LEU A 382 25.62 2.10 -16.49
N LYS A 383 26.39 1.89 -17.56
CA LYS A 383 27.84 2.13 -17.59
C LYS A 383 28.21 3.59 -17.89
N THR A 384 27.24 4.44 -18.21
CA THR A 384 27.44 5.87 -18.50
C THR A 384 27.48 6.70 -17.21
N LYS A 385 27.72 8.02 -17.33
CA LYS A 385 27.54 8.97 -16.21
C LYS A 385 26.15 8.91 -15.58
N ALA A 386 25.11 8.53 -16.33
CA ALA A 386 23.75 8.42 -15.78
C ALA A 386 23.60 7.26 -14.78
N GLY A 387 24.44 6.22 -14.89
CA GLY A 387 24.48 5.11 -13.95
C GLY A 387 25.35 5.33 -12.72
N ILE A 388 25.94 6.52 -12.55
CA ILE A 388 26.57 6.89 -11.28
C ILE A 388 25.46 7.07 -10.25
N PHE A 389 25.52 6.28 -9.19
CA PHE A 389 24.45 6.14 -8.20
C PHE A 389 24.73 6.90 -6.91
N TYR A 390 23.74 6.93 -6.02
CA TYR A 390 23.82 7.65 -4.76
C TYR A 390 24.51 6.79 -3.69
N ARG A 391 25.19 7.45 -2.75
CA ARG A 391 25.91 6.83 -1.63
C ARG A 391 25.41 7.41 -0.30
N ASP A 392 25.14 6.53 0.66
CA ASP A 392 24.78 6.87 2.04
C ASP A 392 25.43 5.85 2.99
N GLU A 393 26.75 5.95 3.15
CA GLU A 393 27.61 4.95 3.82
C GLU A 393 27.11 4.51 5.20
N ASN A 394 26.59 5.45 5.98
CA ASN A 394 26.14 5.23 7.36
C ASN A 394 24.61 5.16 7.49
N LEU A 395 23.87 5.19 6.37
CA LEU A 395 22.40 5.17 6.33
C LEU A 395 21.75 6.27 7.20
N ASN A 396 22.41 7.42 7.31
CA ASN A 396 21.97 8.53 8.16
C ASN A 396 22.28 9.91 7.56
N SER A 397 22.86 9.97 6.36
CA SER A 397 23.24 11.23 5.72
C SER A 397 22.01 12.05 5.34
N LEU A 398 22.18 13.37 5.30
CA LEU A 398 21.17 14.28 4.78
C LEU A 398 21.06 14.17 3.25
N ASN A 399 19.86 14.40 2.70
CA ASN A 399 19.61 14.27 1.26
C ASN A 399 20.47 15.24 0.44
N GLU A 400 20.70 16.45 0.94
CA GLU A 400 21.55 17.48 0.32
C GLU A 400 22.99 16.98 0.18
N ALA A 401 23.56 16.41 1.25
CA ALA A 401 24.92 15.89 1.25
C ALA A 401 25.09 14.69 0.28
N ILE A 402 24.10 13.80 0.22
CA ILE A 402 24.09 12.66 -0.71
C ILE A 402 24.06 13.17 -2.17
N ASN A 403 23.22 14.17 -2.46
CA ASN A 403 23.13 14.78 -3.78
C ASN A 403 24.43 15.48 -4.19
N GLU A 404 25.04 16.26 -3.30
CA GLU A 404 26.31 16.95 -3.55
C GLU A 404 27.44 15.98 -3.84
N THR A 405 27.57 14.92 -3.02
CA THR A 405 28.59 13.88 -3.20
C THR A 405 28.48 13.23 -4.58
N ARG A 406 27.26 12.81 -4.96
CA ARG A 406 27.01 12.23 -6.28
C ARG A 406 27.31 13.22 -7.41
N LYS A 407 26.97 14.50 -7.25
CA LYS A 407 27.25 15.53 -8.26
C LYS A 407 28.76 15.64 -8.53
N ILE A 408 29.56 15.69 -7.47
CA ILE A 408 31.03 15.73 -7.57
C ILE A 408 31.55 14.46 -8.28
N GLU A 409 31.02 13.28 -7.94
CA GLU A 409 31.41 12.02 -8.59
C GLU A 409 31.09 12.02 -10.10
N VAL A 410 29.91 12.54 -10.49
CA VAL A 410 29.51 12.66 -11.89
C VAL A 410 30.41 13.62 -12.68
N GLU A 411 30.76 14.76 -12.07
CA GLU A 411 31.64 15.77 -12.66
C GLU A 411 33.05 15.21 -12.89
N ASN A 412 33.61 14.52 -11.90
CA ASN A 412 34.95 13.94 -11.94
C ASN A 412 35.05 12.62 -12.73
N SER A 413 33.93 12.04 -13.17
CA SER A 413 33.93 10.75 -13.87
C SER A 413 34.42 10.84 -15.32
N ASN A 414 35.25 9.88 -15.71
CA ASN A 414 35.68 9.65 -17.11
C ASN A 414 34.66 8.85 -17.94
N ARG A 415 33.50 8.44 -17.37
CA ARG A 415 32.45 7.73 -18.11
C ARG A 415 31.88 8.63 -19.21
N ILE A 416 31.48 8.05 -20.34
CA ILE A 416 30.77 8.77 -21.40
C ILE A 416 29.40 9.27 -20.90
N SER A 417 28.90 10.36 -21.49
CA SER A 417 27.55 10.84 -21.19
C SER A 417 26.49 9.92 -21.76
N SER A 418 25.31 9.89 -21.15
CA SER A 418 24.17 9.09 -21.65
C SER A 418 23.70 9.56 -23.03
N SER A 419 23.76 10.85 -23.32
CA SER A 419 23.43 11.41 -24.64
C SER A 419 24.39 10.95 -25.72
N HIS A 420 25.70 10.90 -25.40
CA HIS A 420 26.72 10.38 -26.31
C HIS A 420 26.51 8.89 -26.55
N TYR A 421 26.36 8.09 -25.50
CA TYR A 421 26.05 6.66 -25.59
C TYR A 421 24.84 6.37 -26.49
N LYS A 422 23.72 7.08 -26.30
CA LYS A 422 22.51 6.94 -27.12
C LYS A 422 22.78 7.12 -28.61
N LYS A 423 23.60 8.12 -28.97
CA LYS A 423 23.97 8.41 -30.36
C LYS A 423 24.80 7.27 -30.97
N TYR A 424 25.79 6.76 -30.24
CA TYR A 424 26.62 5.65 -30.72
C TYR A 424 25.84 4.35 -30.88
N PHE A 425 24.98 4.03 -29.91
CA PHE A 425 24.19 2.79 -29.96
C PHE A 425 23.29 2.75 -31.20
N ASN A 426 22.57 3.85 -31.49
CA ASN A 426 21.69 4.00 -32.65
C ASN A 426 22.42 4.06 -34.01
N GLN A 427 23.74 4.27 -34.02
CA GLN A 427 24.55 4.24 -35.24
C GLN A 427 25.10 2.84 -35.52
N SER A 428 25.17 1.99 -34.49
CA SER A 428 25.80 0.67 -34.56
C SER A 428 24.79 -0.48 -34.75
N HIS A 429 23.49 -0.17 -34.64
CA HIS A 429 22.34 -1.08 -34.76
C HIS A 429 21.25 -0.34 -35.54
#